data_AF-A0A139WGB5-F1
#
_entry.id   AF-A0A139WGB5-F1
#
_cell.length_a   1.000
_cell.length_b   1.000
_cell.length_c   1.000
_cell.angle_alpha   90.00
_cell.angle_beta   90.00
_cell.angle_gamma   90.00
#
_symmetry.space_group_name_H-M   'P 1'
#
loop_
_entity.id
_entity.type
_entity.pdbx_description
1 polymer ?
#
loop_
_entity_poly.entity_id
_entity_poly.type
_entity_poly.pdbx_seq_one_letter_code
_entity_poly.pdbx_strand_id
1 'polypeptide(L)'
;MEVYFLIGVFLVNAPQRTVTGLEQNKICPILGYFQCENTTICIPQQNNCDGKVDCPGGSDEVIGCDDRAKDDYWDHQFKKRPSALNDHLAHICNLSYNGSCVCRGRDLLCGHKNMVKIPGDLPADNITLLDFEGNNFGVLSGNVLEKVPLFVEKM
;
A
#
# COMPACT_ATOMS: atom_id res chain seq x y z
N MET A 1 -15.16 -35.90 -37.82
CA MET A 1 -13.76 -36.24 -37.46
C MET A 1 -13.25 -35.06 -36.68
N GLU A 2 -13.37 -35.17 -35.37
CA GLU A 2 -13.10 -34.09 -34.43
C GLU A 2 -11.65 -34.16 -33.95
N VAL A 3 -11.03 -33.01 -33.77
CA VAL A 3 -9.78 -32.88 -33.01
C VAL A 3 -10.09 -31.95 -31.85
N TYR A 4 -10.27 -32.53 -30.66
CA TYR A 4 -10.31 -31.77 -29.41
C TYR A 4 -8.88 -31.54 -28.94
N PHE A 5 -8.54 -30.27 -28.68
CA PHE A 5 -7.35 -29.95 -27.90
C PHE A 5 -7.76 -29.83 -26.42
N LEU A 6 -7.14 -30.67 -25.61
CA LEU A 6 -7.35 -30.80 -24.17
C LEU A 6 -6.83 -29.56 -23.42
N ILE A 7 -7.67 -29.02 -22.53
CA ILE A 7 -7.35 -28.29 -21.26
C ILE A 7 -6.26 -27.21 -21.34
N GLY A 8 -6.69 -25.97 -21.58
CA GLY A 8 -5.89 -24.75 -21.39
C GLY A 8 -5.93 -24.21 -19.96
N VAL A 9 -5.60 -25.02 -18.96
CA VAL A 9 -5.27 -24.51 -17.61
C VAL A 9 -3.77 -24.29 -17.58
N PHE A 10 -3.35 -23.02 -17.65
CA PHE A 10 -2.00 -22.67 -17.23
C PHE A 10 -1.93 -22.82 -15.72
N LEU A 11 -1.40 -23.95 -15.24
CA LEU A 11 -0.87 -24.04 -13.89
C LEU A 11 0.36 -23.13 -13.84
N VAL A 12 0.16 -21.89 -13.44
CA VAL A 12 1.27 -21.04 -13.02
C VAL A 12 1.77 -21.68 -11.73
N ASN A 13 2.94 -22.32 -11.78
CA ASN A 13 3.64 -22.67 -10.56
C ASN A 13 3.94 -21.35 -9.84
N ALA A 14 3.17 -21.06 -8.79
CA ALA A 14 3.62 -20.08 -7.81
C ALA A 14 4.99 -20.58 -7.32
N PRO A 15 6.03 -19.74 -7.24
CA PRO A 15 7.22 -20.11 -6.52
C PRO A 15 6.78 -20.38 -5.09
N GLN A 16 6.74 -21.65 -4.68
CA GLN A 16 6.82 -21.96 -3.27
C GLN A 16 8.10 -21.28 -2.82
N ARG A 17 7.99 -20.23 -1.99
CA ARG A 17 9.12 -19.81 -1.17
C ARG A 17 9.46 -21.03 -0.33
N THR A 18 10.41 -21.82 -0.82
CA THR A 18 11.13 -22.77 0.01
C THR A 18 11.87 -21.90 1.02
N VAL A 19 11.29 -21.76 2.21
CA VAL A 19 11.96 -21.20 3.37
C VAL A 19 13.04 -22.23 3.74
N THR A 20 14.15 -22.20 3.01
CA THR A 20 15.37 -22.92 3.34
C THR A 20 16.09 -22.08 4.39
N GLY A 21 15.78 -22.32 5.66
CA GLY A 21 16.45 -21.66 6.78
C GLY A 21 15.65 -21.82 8.07
N LEU A 22 16.17 -22.65 8.97
CA LEU A 22 15.65 -22.89 10.32
C LEU A 22 15.78 -21.62 11.18
N GLU A 23 14.71 -20.83 11.30
CA GLU A 23 14.61 -19.75 12.30
C GLU A 23 14.01 -20.32 13.61
N GLN A 24 14.93 -20.86 14.39
CA GLN A 24 14.97 -21.16 15.82
C GLN A 24 13.74 -20.82 16.69
N ASN A 25 13.13 -21.87 17.25
CA ASN A 25 12.39 -21.91 18.52
C ASN A 25 11.25 -20.88 18.75
N LYS A 26 10.51 -20.47 17.72
CA LYS A 26 9.23 -19.76 17.92
C LYS A 26 8.06 -20.74 18.05
N ILE A 27 7.34 -20.66 19.16
CA ILE A 27 6.19 -21.54 19.51
C ILE A 27 4.88 -20.96 18.98
N CYS A 28 4.84 -19.64 18.76
CA CYS A 28 3.66 -18.94 18.27
C CYS A 28 3.49 -19.09 16.74
N PRO A 29 2.25 -19.03 16.23
CA PRO A 29 2.01 -18.93 14.79
C PRO A 29 2.80 -17.77 14.20
N ILE A 30 3.44 -18.01 13.04
CA ILE A 30 4.36 -17.04 12.41
C ILE A 30 3.65 -15.72 12.03
N LEU A 31 2.34 -15.75 11.79
CA LEU A 31 1.57 -14.60 11.32
C LEU A 31 0.63 -14.09 12.39
N GLY A 32 0.70 -12.79 12.68
CA GLY A 32 -0.26 -12.08 13.52
C GLY A 32 -0.12 -12.29 15.03
N TYR A 33 0.93 -12.97 15.49
CA TYR A 33 1.22 -13.18 16.92
C TYR A 33 2.66 -12.81 17.28
N PHE A 34 2.81 -12.19 18.46
CA PHE A 34 4.08 -11.92 19.10
C PHE A 34 4.31 -12.92 20.24
N GLN A 35 5.51 -13.50 20.32
CA GLN A 35 5.88 -14.41 21.39
C GLN A 35 6.58 -13.65 22.52
N CYS A 36 6.03 -13.74 23.72
CA CYS A 36 6.63 -13.15 24.91
C CYS A 36 7.97 -13.83 25.24
N GLU A 37 8.96 -13.04 25.66
CA GLU A 37 10.31 -13.52 25.94
C GLU A 37 10.33 -14.64 26.99
N ASN A 38 11.10 -15.70 26.74
CA ASN A 38 11.27 -16.84 27.65
C ASN A 38 9.97 -17.56 28.05
N THR A 39 8.89 -17.40 27.28
CA THR A 39 7.62 -18.08 27.54
C THR A 39 7.02 -18.70 26.27
N THR A 40 5.99 -19.52 26.47
CA THR A 40 5.13 -20.04 25.39
C THR A 40 3.89 -19.17 25.17
N ILE A 41 3.83 -17.99 25.80
CA ILE A 41 2.68 -17.09 25.69
C ILE A 41 2.79 -16.31 24.39
N CYS A 42 1.69 -16.31 23.64
CA CYS A 42 1.52 -15.57 22.41
C CYS A 42 0.47 -14.49 22.65
N ILE A 43 0.82 -13.25 22.38
CA ILE A 43 -0.14 -12.14 22.34
C ILE A 43 -0.44 -11.79 20.88
N PRO A 44 -1.61 -11.22 20.57
CA PRO A 44 -1.88 -10.69 19.25
C PRO A 44 -0.81 -9.67 18.85
N GLN A 45 -0.39 -9.64 17.59
CA GLN A 45 0.66 -8.74 17.13
C GLN A 45 0.33 -7.28 17.47
N GLN A 46 -0.95 -6.88 17.44
CA GLN A 46 -1.47 -5.56 17.80
C GLN A 46 -1.22 -5.12 19.27
N ASN A 47 -0.89 -6.06 20.15
CA ASN A 47 -0.63 -5.83 21.58
C ASN A 47 0.87 -5.64 21.91
N ASN A 48 1.79 -5.79 20.95
CA ASN A 48 3.21 -5.53 21.17
C ASN A 48 3.53 -4.04 20.98
N CYS A 49 4.14 -3.31 21.90
CA CYS A 49 4.28 -1.84 21.81
C CYS A 49 2.94 -1.10 21.75
N ASP A 50 1.91 -1.55 22.48
CA ASP A 50 0.64 -0.83 22.59
C ASP A 50 0.55 0.07 23.84
N GLY A 51 1.60 0.09 24.67
CA GLY A 51 1.68 0.87 25.90
C GLY A 51 1.08 0.14 27.11
N LYS A 52 0.70 -1.13 26.97
CA LYS A 52 0.16 -1.97 28.03
C LYS A 52 0.97 -3.26 28.13
N VAL A 53 1.37 -3.61 29.35
CA VAL A 53 2.02 -4.88 29.62
C VAL A 53 1.00 -6.02 29.52
N ASP A 54 1.08 -6.79 28.45
CA ASP A 54 0.34 -8.03 28.20
C ASP A 54 1.22 -9.28 28.35
N CYS A 55 2.53 -9.18 28.08
CA CYS A 55 3.46 -10.27 28.35
C CYS A 55 3.86 -10.35 29.84
N PRO A 56 4.03 -11.57 30.39
CA PRO A 56 4.66 -11.72 31.69
C PRO A 56 6.11 -11.19 31.63
N GLY A 57 6.41 -10.18 32.44
CA GLY A 57 7.70 -9.51 32.43
C GLY A 57 7.80 -8.31 31.48
N GLY A 58 6.72 -7.94 30.77
CA GLY A 58 6.67 -6.72 29.96
C GLY A 58 7.59 -6.73 28.75
N SER A 59 7.92 -7.91 28.23
CA SER A 59 8.78 -8.06 27.04
C SER A 59 8.20 -7.44 25.77
N ASP A 60 6.88 -7.26 25.75
CA ASP A 60 6.12 -6.52 24.74
C ASP A 60 6.26 -4.99 24.83
N GLU A 61 6.76 -4.46 25.95
CA GLU A 61 6.82 -3.01 26.24
C GLU A 61 8.22 -2.55 26.68
N VAL A 62 9.26 -3.26 26.24
CA VAL A 62 10.66 -2.90 26.56
C VAL A 62 11.12 -1.66 25.80
N ILE A 63 12.15 -0.97 26.33
CA ILE A 63 12.79 0.15 25.62
C ILE A 63 13.35 -0.35 24.29
N GLY A 64 12.89 0.27 23.20
CA GLY A 64 13.24 -0.15 21.83
C GLY A 64 12.41 -1.33 21.32
N CYS A 65 11.22 -1.56 21.87
CA CYS A 65 10.27 -2.53 21.33
C CYS A 65 10.06 -2.25 19.82
N ASP A 66 10.15 -3.32 19.02
CA ASP A 66 10.10 -3.26 17.56
C ASP A 66 8.77 -3.85 17.09
N ASP A 67 7.98 -3.02 16.41
CA ASP A 67 6.68 -3.36 15.85
C ASP A 67 6.72 -3.65 14.35
N ARG A 68 7.90 -3.88 13.76
CA ARG A 68 8.03 -4.28 12.34
C ARG A 68 7.10 -5.39 11.91
N ALA A 69 6.83 -6.39 12.76
CA ALA A 69 5.89 -7.46 12.44
C ALA A 69 4.41 -6.98 12.43
N LYS A 70 4.05 -5.92 13.18
CA LYS A 70 2.76 -5.21 13.01
C LYS A 70 2.76 -4.48 11.68
N ASP A 71 3.81 -3.72 11.38
CA ASP A 71 3.91 -2.95 10.14
C ASP A 71 3.79 -3.85 8.91
N ASP A 72 4.56 -4.94 8.87
CA ASP A 72 4.47 -5.97 7.85
C ASP A 72 3.05 -6.57 7.79
N TYR A 73 2.44 -6.90 8.92
CA TYR A 73 1.08 -7.45 8.94
C TYR A 73 0.06 -6.49 8.31
N TRP A 74 0.08 -5.21 8.69
CA TRP A 74 -0.85 -4.21 8.17
C TRP A 74 -0.55 -3.85 6.71
N ASP A 75 0.71 -3.78 6.29
CA ASP A 75 1.08 -3.49 4.91
C ASP A 75 0.62 -4.58 3.93
N HIS A 76 0.56 -5.85 4.38
CA HIS A 76 0.06 -6.96 3.56
C HIS A 76 -1.48 -7.09 3.57
N GLN A 77 -2.16 -6.59 4.60
CA GLN A 77 -3.63 -6.63 4.71
C GLN A 77 -4.29 -5.37 4.12
N PHE A 78 -3.65 -4.20 4.26
CA PHE A 78 -4.17 -2.90 3.86
C PHE A 78 -3.11 -2.15 3.08
N LYS A 79 -3.24 -2.14 1.76
CA LYS A 79 -2.46 -1.22 0.93
C LYS A 79 -2.94 0.20 1.21
N LYS A 80 -2.07 1.04 1.79
CA LYS A 80 -2.31 2.48 1.85
C LYS A 80 -2.54 3.00 0.44
N ARG A 81 -3.42 3.98 0.29
CA ARG A 81 -3.51 4.73 -0.97
C ARG A 81 -2.13 5.35 -1.23
N PRO A 82 -1.63 5.36 -2.48
CA PRO A 82 -0.36 5.98 -2.83
C PRO A 82 -0.28 7.44 -2.36
N SER A 83 -1.39 8.17 -2.40
CA SER A 83 -1.49 9.54 -1.87
C SER A 83 -1.18 9.62 -0.37
N ALA A 84 -1.58 8.60 0.41
CA ALA A 84 -1.31 8.51 1.85
C ALA A 84 0.12 8.05 2.16
N LEU A 85 0.79 7.35 1.23
CA LEU A 85 2.22 7.04 1.36
C LEU A 85 3.07 8.32 1.34
N ASN A 86 2.61 9.32 0.60
CA ASN A 86 3.29 10.60 0.38
C ASN A 86 2.88 11.69 1.38
N ASP A 87 2.08 11.38 2.41
CA ASP A 87 1.65 12.37 3.42
C ASP A 87 2.80 12.95 4.25
N HIS A 88 3.94 12.26 4.29
CA HIS A 88 5.16 12.75 4.93
C HIS A 88 5.97 13.73 4.06
N LEU A 89 5.67 13.85 2.77
CA LEU A 89 6.40 14.74 1.86
C LEU A 89 5.99 16.21 2.07
N ALA A 90 6.96 17.12 1.95
CA ALA A 90 6.74 18.55 2.11
C ALA A 90 5.72 19.09 1.09
N HIS A 91 4.90 20.07 1.50
CA HIS A 91 3.91 20.77 0.66
C HIS A 91 4.51 21.70 -0.41
N ILE A 92 5.76 21.46 -0.83
CA ILE A 92 6.45 22.26 -1.85
C ILE A 92 6.04 21.74 -3.22
N CYS A 93 5.51 22.59 -4.09
CA CYS A 93 5.19 22.19 -5.47
C CYS A 93 6.42 22.31 -6.37
N ASN A 94 6.86 21.20 -6.96
CA ASN A 94 7.96 21.13 -7.93
C ASN A 94 7.47 21.10 -9.39
N LEU A 95 6.19 21.40 -9.61
CA LEU A 95 5.56 21.47 -10.92
C LEU A 95 5.22 22.92 -11.26
N SER A 96 5.30 23.28 -12.54
CA SER A 96 4.70 24.52 -13.03
C SER A 96 3.19 24.29 -13.17
N TYR A 97 2.47 24.44 -12.05
CA TYR A 97 1.03 24.20 -11.95
C TYR A 97 0.35 25.33 -11.19
N ASN A 98 -0.73 25.85 -11.76
CA ASN A 98 -1.56 26.92 -11.18
C ASN A 98 -3.05 26.55 -11.19
N GLY A 99 -3.34 25.26 -11.22
CA GLY A 99 -4.72 24.77 -11.25
C GLY A 99 -5.33 24.64 -9.87
N SER A 100 -6.53 24.06 -9.84
CA SER A 100 -7.33 23.95 -8.61
C SER A 100 -6.92 22.81 -7.67
N CYS A 101 -6.03 21.91 -8.08
CA CYS A 101 -5.60 20.76 -7.30
C CYS A 101 -4.53 21.11 -6.27
N VAL A 102 -4.43 20.32 -5.20
CA VAL A 102 -3.33 20.47 -4.23
C VAL A 102 -2.09 19.85 -4.83
N CYS A 103 -1.00 20.61 -4.91
CA CYS A 103 0.30 20.12 -5.37
C CYS A 103 1.21 19.82 -4.18
N ARG A 104 1.80 18.62 -4.16
CA ARG A 104 2.80 18.22 -3.15
C ARG A 104 3.96 17.52 -3.88
N GLY A 105 5.13 18.14 -3.91
CA GLY A 105 6.26 17.69 -4.72
C GLY A 105 5.88 17.62 -6.20
N ARG A 106 5.68 16.40 -6.69
CA ARG A 106 5.27 16.09 -8.07
C ARG A 106 3.91 15.37 -8.13
N ASP A 107 3.19 15.38 -7.01
CA ASP A 107 1.86 14.80 -6.86
C ASP A 107 0.81 15.90 -7.02
N LEU A 108 -0.26 15.58 -7.76
CA LEU A 108 -1.44 16.44 -7.89
C LEU A 108 -2.66 15.72 -7.30
N LEU A 109 -3.17 16.27 -6.20
CA LEU A 109 -4.29 15.74 -5.43
C LEU A 109 -5.55 16.53 -5.76
N CYS A 110 -6.42 15.93 -6.58
CA CYS A 110 -7.65 16.52 -7.10
C CYS A 110 -8.92 15.82 -6.56
N GLY A 111 -8.81 15.12 -5.43
CA GLY A 111 -9.91 14.35 -4.86
C GLY A 111 -11.14 15.19 -4.47
N HIS A 112 -12.34 14.63 -4.67
CA HIS A 112 -13.64 15.17 -4.22
C HIS A 112 -13.95 16.62 -4.64
N LYS A 113 -13.49 17.03 -5.82
CA LYS A 113 -13.72 18.39 -6.37
C LYS A 113 -14.99 18.51 -7.22
N ASN A 114 -15.84 17.48 -7.26
CA ASN A 114 -17.03 17.40 -8.13
C ASN A 114 -16.70 17.66 -9.61
N MET A 115 -15.51 17.27 -10.06
CA MET A 115 -15.12 17.45 -11.44
C MET A 115 -15.92 16.53 -12.35
N VAL A 116 -16.41 17.09 -13.45
CA VAL A 116 -17.11 16.33 -14.51
C VAL A 116 -16.22 16.09 -15.73
N LYS A 117 -15.07 16.76 -15.79
CA LYS A 117 -14.07 16.68 -16.86
C LYS A 117 -12.67 16.82 -16.28
N ILE A 118 -11.69 16.22 -16.95
CA ILE A 118 -10.28 16.39 -16.60
C ILE A 118 -9.85 17.84 -16.88
N PRO A 119 -9.16 18.52 -15.94
CA PRO A 119 -8.64 19.88 -16.15
C PRO A 119 -7.66 19.93 -17.33
N GLY A 120 -7.70 21.00 -18.13
CA GLY A 120 -6.84 21.15 -19.31
C GLY A 120 -5.46 21.74 -19.02
N ASP A 121 -5.27 22.21 -17.79
CA ASP A 121 -4.10 22.88 -17.21
C ASP A 121 -3.18 21.91 -16.46
N LEU A 122 -3.37 20.59 -16.66
CA LEU A 122 -2.47 19.59 -16.11
C LEU A 122 -1.09 19.68 -16.77
N PRO A 123 0.00 19.63 -16.00
CA PRO A 123 1.35 19.52 -16.55
C PRO A 123 1.47 18.28 -17.45
N ALA A 124 2.00 18.45 -18.65
CA ALA A 124 2.14 17.34 -19.62
C ALA A 124 3.19 16.30 -19.21
N ASP A 125 4.19 16.73 -18.43
CA ASP A 125 5.29 15.90 -17.97
C ASP A 125 5.48 16.04 -16.46
N ASN A 126 6.23 15.10 -15.88
CA ASN A 126 6.78 15.17 -14.54
C ASN A 126 5.82 14.94 -13.35
N ILE A 127 4.58 14.50 -13.58
CA ILE A 127 3.68 14.08 -12.50
C ILE A 127 4.06 12.67 -12.03
N THR A 128 4.20 12.45 -10.72
CA THR A 128 4.43 11.14 -10.11
C THR A 128 3.13 10.46 -9.69
N LEU A 129 2.17 11.25 -9.23
CA LEU A 129 0.87 10.79 -8.78
C LEU A 129 -0.21 11.80 -9.20
N LEU A 130 -1.30 11.30 -9.76
CA LEU A 130 -2.47 12.10 -10.12
C LEU A 130 -3.71 11.45 -9.52
N ASP A 131 -4.23 12.08 -8.48
CA ASP A 131 -5.39 11.59 -7.75
C ASP A 131 -6.65 12.33 -8.21
N PHE A 132 -7.56 11.61 -8.85
CA PHE A 132 -8.87 12.11 -9.27
C PHE A 132 -10.04 11.46 -8.51
N GLU A 133 -9.76 10.89 -7.34
CA GLU A 133 -10.74 10.13 -6.58
C GLU A 133 -11.99 10.96 -6.24
N GLY A 134 -13.16 10.31 -6.22
CA GLY A 134 -14.39 10.93 -5.70
C GLY A 134 -14.93 12.08 -6.57
N ASN A 135 -14.52 12.15 -7.83
CA ASN A 135 -15.10 13.06 -8.84
C ASN A 135 -16.17 12.35 -9.69
N ASN A 136 -16.91 13.09 -10.50
CA ASN A 136 -18.07 12.61 -11.28
C ASN A 136 -17.79 12.65 -12.80
N PHE A 137 -16.78 11.91 -13.26
CA PHE A 137 -16.49 11.83 -14.69
C PHE A 137 -17.53 10.95 -15.38
N GLY A 138 -18.45 11.57 -16.13
CA GLY A 138 -19.52 10.83 -16.81
C GLY A 138 -19.02 9.86 -17.88
N VAL A 139 -18.02 10.25 -18.68
CA VAL A 139 -17.39 9.40 -19.69
C VAL A 139 -15.89 9.67 -19.72
N LEU A 140 -15.10 8.65 -19.38
CA LEU A 140 -13.65 8.65 -19.56
C LEU A 140 -13.35 8.05 -20.94
N SER A 141 -13.23 8.90 -21.96
CA SER A 141 -12.84 8.44 -23.31
C SER A 141 -11.34 8.17 -23.39
N GLY A 142 -10.90 7.31 -24.32
CA GLY A 142 -9.47 7.00 -24.52
C GLY A 142 -8.62 8.26 -24.73
N ASN A 143 -9.13 9.21 -25.51
CA ASN A 143 -8.50 10.50 -25.81
C ASN A 143 -8.29 11.38 -24.56
N VAL A 144 -9.06 11.15 -23.50
CA VAL A 144 -8.97 11.86 -22.22
C VAL A 144 -7.92 11.19 -21.31
N LEU A 145 -7.77 9.87 -21.42
CA LEU A 145 -6.73 9.10 -20.73
C LEU A 145 -5.33 9.22 -21.39
N GLU A 146 -5.27 9.56 -22.68
CA GLU A 146 -4.03 9.90 -23.40
C GLU A 146 -3.37 11.18 -22.87
N LYS A 147 -4.15 12.07 -22.23
CA LYS A 147 -3.63 13.29 -21.56
C LYS A 147 -3.04 13.01 -20.19
N VAL A 148 -3.28 11.81 -19.65
CA VAL A 148 -2.69 11.38 -18.37
C VAL A 148 -1.36 10.70 -18.68
N PRO A 149 -0.22 11.17 -18.15
CA PRO A 149 1.09 10.62 -18.48
C PRO A 149 1.15 9.11 -18.22
N LEU A 150 1.77 8.37 -19.15
CA LEU A 150 1.76 6.90 -19.18
C LEU A 150 2.44 6.23 -17.97
N PHE A 151 3.21 6.99 -17.18
CA PHE A 151 4.01 6.49 -16.05
C PHE A 151 3.38 6.76 -14.68
N VAL A 152 2.14 7.28 -14.66
CA VAL A 152 1.44 7.62 -13.43
C VAL A 152 0.63 6.42 -12.94
N GLU A 153 0.80 6.04 -11.68
CA GLU A 153 -0.09 5.07 -11.02
C GLU A 153 -1.49 5.69 -10.95
N LYS A 154 -2.45 5.11 -11.69
CA LYS A 154 -3.81 5.64 -11.84
C LYS A 154 -4.68 5.02 -10.76
N MET A 155 -5.22 5.85 -9.86
CA MET A 155 -6.22 5.46 -8.87
C MET A 155 -7.47 6.33 -8.96
#